data_AF-A0A917Z2B1-F1
#
_entry.id   AF-A0A917Z2B1-F1
#
_cell.length_a   1.000
_cell.length_b   1.000
_cell.length_c   1.000
_cell.angle_alpha   90.00
_cell.angle_beta   90.00
_cell.angle_gamma   90.00
#
_symmetry.space_group_name_H-M   'P 1'
#
loop_
_entity.id
_entity.type
_entity.pdbx_description
1 polymer ?
#
loop_
_entity_poly.entity_id
_entity_poly.type
_entity_poly.pdbx_seq_one_letter_code
_entity_poly.pdbx_strand_id
1 'polypeptide(L)'
;MRTPAIVSDAVAWAAPHWTRGQAGRETPPDLFRVLYYGWLVALTLKLLGSAWDVSWHFKWLRDDLAPPHLLNSAGTVLVLALTIVHGYTGYGVDKAALRLIQWGTGVFLVAVPLDLINHRVNGLDITSWSPSHIMLYAGTFLMIAGVIRGWFMGAPAGRERTVVLGAFFAFFLENVHFPEQHQEYGILSIGAWDNGATYAEPILLRFAADQMGRPIDRVMMTGFALPVPDALYPVYAVVAGLAVLVVARMMIGRFGAATLVAAGYVAFRTLIWPLLTFTGFPPSAVPFFLVIGGLCVDLAFAVRMPVVRAVLGSAMVTAAVYAALAAQSTLMGQVYGTLTGQSGLLGAPPLVMSSAVWAGAGLLAVWLVCEWLARRQPIEARVIATATP
;
A
#
# COMPACT_ATOMS: atom_id res chain seq x y z
N MET A 1 29.17 14.73 26.24
CA MET A 1 29.58 14.67 24.81
C MET A 1 29.03 15.91 24.12
N ARG A 2 29.82 16.62 23.30
CA ARG A 2 29.31 17.78 22.54
C ARG A 2 28.39 17.27 21.44
N THR A 3 27.23 17.88 21.31
CA THR A 3 26.30 17.62 20.20
C THR A 3 27.01 17.94 18.87
N PRO A 4 26.91 17.07 17.84
CA PRO A 4 27.50 17.36 16.53
C PRO A 4 27.00 18.70 15.98
N ALA A 5 27.85 19.48 15.29
CA ALA A 5 27.51 20.82 14.78
C ALA A 5 26.21 20.82 13.96
N ILE A 6 26.01 19.82 13.10
CA ILE A 6 24.81 19.65 12.26
C ILE A 6 23.53 19.58 13.09
N VAL A 7 23.56 18.91 14.24
CA VAL A 7 22.38 18.78 15.12
C VAL A 7 22.12 20.11 15.84
N SER A 8 23.16 20.84 16.23
CA SER A 8 23.02 22.18 16.82
C SER A 8 22.35 23.15 15.86
N ASP A 9 22.75 23.14 14.58
CA ASP A 9 22.21 24.03 13.56
C ASP A 9 20.75 23.69 13.22
N ALA A 10 20.42 22.39 13.13
CA ALA A 10 19.05 21.93 12.89
C ALA A 10 18.10 22.33 14.05
N VAL A 11 18.56 22.19 15.30
CA VAL A 11 17.79 22.62 16.47
C VAL A 11 17.60 24.14 16.47
N ALA A 12 18.66 24.90 16.18
CA ALA A 12 18.58 26.36 16.09
C ALA A 12 17.59 26.83 15.00
N TRP A 13 17.56 26.14 13.86
CA TRP A 13 16.58 26.39 12.78
C TRP A 13 15.15 26.00 13.17
N ALA A 14 14.96 24.87 13.86
CA ALA A 14 13.63 24.36 14.20
C ALA A 14 12.99 25.07 15.41
N ALA A 15 13.80 25.55 16.37
CA ALA A 15 13.31 26.11 17.64
C ALA A 15 12.31 27.27 17.47
N PRO A 16 12.52 28.25 16.55
CA PRO A 16 11.54 29.32 16.31
C PRO A 16 10.17 28.81 15.82
N HIS A 17 10.13 27.63 15.22
CA HIS A 17 8.91 27.02 14.70
C HIS A 17 8.17 26.17 15.75
N TRP A 18 8.75 25.91 16.92
CA TRP A 18 8.10 25.14 17.98
C TRP A 18 7.16 26.01 18.83
N THR A 19 6.10 26.53 18.20
CA THR A 19 5.08 27.36 18.86
C THR A 19 3.71 26.72 18.73
N ARG A 20 2.94 26.72 19.83
CA ARG A 20 1.56 26.19 19.82
C ARG A 20 0.71 26.97 18.82
N GLY A 21 -0.06 26.28 17.99
CA GLY A 21 -0.91 26.93 16.99
C GLY A 21 -2.10 26.06 16.56
N GLN A 22 -2.95 26.63 15.72
CA GLN A 22 -4.11 25.93 15.14
C GLN A 22 -3.80 25.45 13.72
N ALA A 23 -4.35 24.30 13.35
CA ALA A 23 -4.27 23.79 11.98
C ALA A 23 -4.86 24.79 10.98
N GLY A 24 -4.18 24.95 9.85
CA GLY A 24 -4.49 25.94 8.81
C GLY A 24 -3.76 27.26 8.96
N ARG A 25 -2.87 27.41 9.95
CA ARG A 25 -1.98 28.58 10.03
C ARG A 25 -1.01 28.61 8.85
N GLU A 26 -0.60 29.82 8.47
CA GLU A 26 0.43 30.01 7.46
C GLU A 26 1.72 29.28 7.87
N THR A 27 2.30 28.54 6.92
CA THR A 27 3.50 27.73 7.15
C THR A 27 4.61 28.24 6.24
N PRO A 28 5.79 28.58 6.79
CA PRO A 28 6.95 28.93 5.97
C PRO A 28 7.23 27.86 4.91
N PRO A 29 7.50 28.21 3.63
CA PRO A 29 7.64 27.23 2.54
C PRO A 29 8.67 26.13 2.82
N ASP A 30 9.81 26.48 3.42
CA ASP A 30 10.86 25.50 3.71
C ASP A 30 10.45 24.54 4.83
N LEU A 31 9.78 25.05 5.88
CA LEU A 31 9.20 24.21 6.92
C LEU A 31 8.14 23.27 6.35
N PHE A 32 7.28 23.75 5.45
CA PHE A 32 6.29 22.92 4.78
C PHE A 32 6.94 21.75 4.05
N ARG A 33 7.97 22.02 3.23
CA ARG A 33 8.70 20.96 2.51
C ARG A 33 9.36 19.96 3.46
N VAL A 34 10.03 20.43 4.52
CA VAL A 34 10.66 19.56 5.52
C VAL A 34 9.65 18.60 6.15
N LEU A 35 8.45 19.07 6.49
CA LEU A 35 7.40 18.22 7.08
C LEU A 35 6.96 17.11 6.11
N TYR A 36 6.71 17.44 4.84
CA TYR A 36 6.26 16.45 3.85
C TYR A 36 7.36 15.54 3.33
N TYR A 37 8.60 16.03 3.25
CA TYR A 37 9.75 15.16 2.99
C TYR A 37 10.03 14.23 4.17
N GLY A 38 9.77 14.68 5.40
CA GLY A 38 9.70 13.80 6.56
C GLY A 38 8.68 12.67 6.38
N TRP A 39 7.48 12.97 5.89
CA TRP A 39 6.48 11.94 5.56
C TRP A 39 6.95 10.98 4.46
N LEU A 40 7.59 11.47 3.40
CA LEU A 40 8.17 10.60 2.36
C LEU A 40 9.22 9.65 2.95
N VAL A 41 10.10 10.14 3.81
CA VAL A 41 11.10 9.31 4.50
C VAL A 41 10.41 8.29 5.39
N ALA A 42 9.43 8.70 6.21
CA ALA A 42 8.71 7.81 7.12
C ALA A 42 8.01 6.67 6.36
N LEU A 43 7.30 7.02 5.27
CA LEU A 43 6.60 6.06 4.43
C LEU A 43 7.56 5.17 3.63
N THR A 44 8.73 5.68 3.23
CA THR A 44 9.77 4.85 2.58
C THR A 44 10.31 3.80 3.54
N LEU A 45 10.59 4.17 4.79
CA LEU A 45 11.03 3.22 5.82
C LEU A 45 9.95 2.16 6.08
N LYS A 46 8.68 2.57 6.16
CA LYS A 46 7.53 1.65 6.29
C LYS A 46 7.40 0.73 5.08
N LEU A 47 7.52 1.26 3.87
CA LEU A 47 7.44 0.50 2.62
C LEU A 47 8.54 -0.57 2.54
N LEU A 48 9.79 -0.18 2.82
CA LEU A 48 10.93 -1.10 2.79
C LEU A 48 10.82 -2.17 3.90
N GLY A 49 10.42 -1.75 5.11
CA GLY A 49 10.24 -2.65 6.24
C GLY A 49 9.14 -3.67 5.96
N SER A 50 7.96 -3.21 5.54
CA SER A 50 6.79 -4.05 5.27
C SER A 50 6.97 -4.99 4.07
N ALA A 51 7.60 -4.54 2.97
CA ALA A 51 7.92 -5.42 1.83
C ALA A 51 8.87 -6.56 2.22
N TRP A 52 9.79 -6.32 3.14
CA TRP A 52 10.65 -7.35 3.70
C TRP A 52 9.90 -8.23 4.72
N ASP A 53 9.01 -7.64 5.52
CA ASP A 53 8.28 -8.29 6.61
C ASP A 53 7.43 -9.48 6.14
N VAL A 54 6.67 -9.32 5.05
CA VAL A 54 5.85 -10.44 4.52
C VAL A 54 6.74 -11.60 4.10
N SER A 55 7.84 -11.32 3.42
CA SER A 55 8.81 -12.33 3.00
C SER A 55 9.51 -12.99 4.19
N TRP A 56 9.80 -12.22 5.24
CA TRP A 56 10.35 -12.73 6.50
C TRP A 56 9.40 -13.74 7.14
N HIS A 57 8.12 -13.41 7.25
CA HIS A 57 7.14 -14.29 7.88
C HIS A 57 6.79 -15.50 7.05
N PHE A 58 6.93 -15.46 5.72
CA PHE A 58 6.85 -16.67 4.89
C PHE A 58 8.04 -17.63 5.07
N LYS A 59 9.14 -17.19 5.69
CA LYS A 59 10.33 -18.00 5.95
C LYS A 59 10.42 -18.44 7.41
N TRP A 60 10.26 -17.51 8.33
CA TRP A 60 10.56 -17.71 9.75
C TRP A 60 9.32 -17.57 10.63
N LEU A 61 9.31 -18.36 11.70
CA LEU A 61 8.40 -18.14 12.81
C LEU A 61 8.82 -16.82 13.51
N ARG A 62 7.83 -15.98 13.83
CA ARG A 62 7.99 -14.60 14.30
C ARG A 62 9.12 -14.40 15.32
N ASP A 63 9.86 -13.32 15.15
CA ASP A 63 10.78 -12.73 16.11
C ASP A 63 10.37 -11.26 16.35
N ASP A 64 10.17 -10.85 17.61
CA ASP A 64 9.72 -9.50 17.97
C ASP A 64 10.76 -8.41 17.62
N LEU A 65 12.01 -8.79 17.37
CA LEU A 65 13.09 -7.89 16.93
C LEU A 65 13.56 -8.21 15.51
N ALA A 66 12.69 -8.80 14.69
CA ALA A 66 12.99 -9.03 13.28
C ALA A 66 13.48 -7.71 12.63
N PRO A 67 14.60 -7.74 11.89
CA PRO A 67 15.08 -6.59 11.14
C PRO A 67 14.02 -5.78 10.34
N PRO A 68 13.04 -6.38 9.64
CA PRO A 68 11.95 -5.62 9.02
C PRO A 68 11.11 -4.82 10.03
N HIS A 69 10.88 -5.36 11.24
CA HIS A 69 10.15 -4.66 12.31
C HIS A 69 10.92 -3.45 12.83
N LEU A 70 12.25 -3.52 12.90
CA LEU A 70 13.08 -2.38 13.31
C LEU A 70 12.96 -1.23 12.29
N LEU A 71 13.02 -1.55 11.00
CA LEU A 71 12.87 -0.56 9.93
C LEU A 71 11.47 0.06 9.93
N ASN A 72 10.45 -0.79 10.09
CA ASN A 72 9.06 -0.35 10.26
C ASN A 72 8.88 0.54 11.50
N SER A 73 9.52 0.19 12.62
CA SER A 73 9.45 0.95 13.88
C SER A 73 10.11 2.32 13.75
N ALA A 74 11.25 2.41 13.06
CA ALA A 74 11.89 3.69 12.76
C ALA A 74 10.96 4.61 11.96
N GLY A 75 10.29 4.07 10.92
CA GLY A 75 9.26 4.80 10.19
C GLY A 75 8.09 5.24 11.08
N THR A 76 7.59 4.36 11.95
CA THR A 76 6.52 4.67 12.92
C THR A 76 6.92 5.82 13.86
N VAL A 77 8.14 5.80 14.41
CA VAL A 77 8.63 6.88 15.29
C VAL A 77 8.61 8.23 14.56
N LEU A 78 9.01 8.26 13.29
CA LEU A 78 8.98 9.48 12.49
C LEU A 78 7.53 9.93 12.21
N VAL A 79 6.60 9.02 11.90
CA VAL A 79 5.16 9.31 11.78
C VAL A 79 4.61 9.93 13.06
N LEU A 80 4.96 9.39 14.23
CA LEU A 80 4.52 9.92 15.52
C LEU A 80 5.08 11.32 15.76
N ALA A 81 6.37 11.53 15.50
CA ALA A 81 6.99 12.85 15.62
C ALA A 81 6.29 13.88 14.71
N LEU A 82 6.06 13.56 13.44
CA LEU A 82 5.37 14.44 12.49
C LEU A 82 3.92 14.71 12.92
N THR A 83 3.21 13.70 13.41
CA THR A 83 1.84 13.84 13.92
C THR A 83 1.78 14.79 15.11
N ILE A 84 2.74 14.68 16.04
CA ILE A 84 2.87 15.59 17.18
C ILE A 84 3.20 17.01 16.70
N VAL A 85 4.14 17.16 15.76
CA VAL A 85 4.52 18.48 15.21
C VAL A 85 3.30 19.15 14.58
N HIS A 86 2.58 18.46 13.69
CA HIS A 86 1.36 18.98 13.06
C HIS A 86 0.28 19.32 14.10
N GLY A 87 0.07 18.43 15.08
CA GLY A 87 -0.96 18.61 16.11
C GLY A 87 -0.67 19.73 17.10
N TYR A 88 0.59 19.90 17.51
CA TYR A 88 1.00 20.93 18.46
C TYR A 88 1.12 22.30 17.81
N THR A 89 1.77 22.37 16.63
CA THR A 89 2.10 23.65 15.99
C THR A 89 1.02 24.15 15.03
N GLY A 90 0.24 23.24 14.44
CA GLY A 90 -0.73 23.55 13.38
C GLY A 90 -0.11 23.78 12.00
N TYR A 91 1.22 23.69 11.84
CA TYR A 91 1.89 23.90 10.57
C TYR A 91 1.66 22.76 9.57
N GLY A 92 1.63 23.10 8.28
CA GLY A 92 1.64 22.18 7.16
C GLY A 92 0.34 21.44 6.87
N VAL A 93 -0.72 21.63 7.68
CA VAL A 93 -1.98 20.89 7.53
C VAL A 93 -3.19 21.79 7.80
N ASP A 94 -4.29 21.51 7.10
CA ASP A 94 -5.61 22.04 7.48
C ASP A 94 -6.28 21.17 8.57
N LYS A 95 -7.41 21.62 9.11
CA LYS A 95 -8.13 20.91 10.19
C LYS A 95 -8.56 19.49 9.80
N ALA A 96 -8.93 19.27 8.54
CA ALA A 96 -9.40 17.96 8.09
C ALA A 96 -8.23 17.00 7.87
N ALA A 97 -7.14 17.48 7.27
CA ALA A 97 -5.89 16.75 7.12
C ALA A 97 -5.32 16.34 8.47
N LEU A 98 -5.27 17.27 9.43
CA LEU A 98 -4.82 16.97 10.79
C LEU A 98 -5.67 15.89 11.46
N ARG A 99 -7.00 15.98 11.36
CA ARG A 99 -7.91 14.98 11.95
C ARG A 99 -7.70 13.60 11.34
N LEU A 100 -7.55 13.51 10.02
CA LEU A 100 -7.27 12.24 9.34
C LEU A 100 -5.95 11.63 9.82
N ILE A 101 -4.89 12.44 9.92
CA ILE A 101 -3.60 12.02 10.47
C ILE A 101 -3.77 11.52 11.91
N GLN A 102 -4.37 12.31 12.80
CA GLN A 102 -4.53 11.97 14.21
C GLN A 102 -5.40 10.72 14.43
N TRP A 103 -6.54 10.62 13.75
CA TRP A 103 -7.39 9.43 13.83
C TRP A 103 -6.68 8.20 13.29
N GLY A 104 -6.00 8.33 12.14
CA GLY A 104 -5.22 7.25 11.58
C GLY A 104 -4.10 6.77 12.50
N THR A 105 -3.34 7.70 13.08
CA THR A 105 -2.31 7.39 14.07
C THR A 105 -2.89 6.76 15.33
N GLY A 106 -4.03 7.26 15.82
CA GLY A 106 -4.71 6.70 16.99
C GLY A 106 -5.15 5.25 16.75
N VAL A 107 -5.82 4.98 15.62
CA VAL A 107 -6.23 3.61 15.23
C VAL A 107 -5.01 2.71 15.10
N PHE A 108 -3.95 3.17 14.42
CA PHE A 108 -2.71 2.42 14.26
C PHE A 108 -2.07 2.06 15.61
N LEU A 109 -1.96 3.02 16.53
CA LEU A 109 -1.38 2.81 17.85
C LEU A 109 -2.18 1.86 18.73
N VAL A 110 -3.52 1.83 18.58
CA VAL A 110 -4.37 0.83 19.24
C VAL A 110 -4.20 -0.54 18.60
N ALA A 111 -4.02 -0.60 17.28
CA ALA A 111 -3.84 -1.85 16.56
C ALA A 111 -2.54 -2.57 16.94
N VAL A 112 -1.42 -1.84 17.16
CA VAL A 112 -0.13 -2.44 17.55
C VAL A 112 -0.21 -3.41 18.74
N PRO A 113 -0.72 -3.02 19.93
CA PRO A 113 -0.82 -3.96 21.05
C PRO A 113 -1.84 -5.08 20.81
N LEU A 114 -2.92 -4.81 20.08
CA LEU A 114 -3.90 -5.86 19.70
C LEU A 114 -3.26 -6.90 18.78
N ASP A 115 -2.41 -6.45 17.86
CA ASP A 115 -1.67 -7.29 16.94
C ASP A 115 -0.64 -8.15 17.70
N LEU A 116 0.13 -7.56 18.61
CA LEU A 116 1.01 -8.31 19.52
C LEU A 116 0.26 -9.38 20.32
N ILE A 117 -0.93 -9.07 20.83
CA ILE A 117 -1.77 -10.06 21.53
C ILE A 117 -2.24 -11.14 20.56
N ASN A 118 -2.72 -10.76 19.37
CA ASN A 118 -3.14 -11.70 18.34
C ASN A 118 -2.02 -12.68 18.01
N HIS A 119 -0.78 -12.21 17.83
CA HIS A 119 0.36 -13.08 17.58
C HIS A 119 0.79 -13.90 18.79
N ARG A 120 0.60 -13.43 20.02
CA ARG A 120 0.89 -14.27 21.21
C ARG A 120 -0.12 -15.40 21.39
N VAL A 121 -1.38 -15.14 21.08
CA VAL A 121 -2.47 -16.12 21.23
C VAL A 121 -2.50 -17.08 20.05
N ASN A 122 -2.38 -16.56 18.83
CA ASN A 122 -2.52 -17.32 17.61
C ASN A 122 -1.19 -17.65 16.94
N GLY A 123 -0.04 -17.15 17.40
CA GLY A 123 1.33 -17.49 16.95
C GLY A 123 1.69 -17.35 15.46
N LEU A 124 0.72 -17.12 14.57
CA LEU A 124 0.92 -16.84 13.16
C LEU A 124 0.86 -15.34 12.92
N ASP A 125 1.93 -14.81 12.36
CA ASP A 125 2.06 -13.43 11.89
C ASP A 125 1.90 -13.30 10.37
N ILE A 126 1.32 -14.33 9.77
CA ILE A 126 1.28 -14.44 8.32
C ILE A 126 -0.03 -13.97 7.74
N THR A 127 -1.13 -14.05 8.49
CA THR A 127 -2.43 -13.61 7.97
C THR A 127 -2.48 -12.09 7.92
N SER A 128 -2.08 -11.50 6.80
CA SER A 128 -2.29 -10.09 6.50
C SER A 128 -3.79 -9.72 6.45
N TRP A 129 -4.69 -10.69 6.59
CA TRP A 129 -6.14 -10.50 6.63
C TRP A 129 -6.73 -10.53 8.05
N SER A 130 -5.91 -10.62 9.12
CA SER A 130 -6.44 -10.60 10.48
C SER A 130 -7.10 -9.25 10.81
N PRO A 131 -8.07 -9.22 11.75
CA PRO A 131 -8.67 -7.96 12.19
C PRO A 131 -7.65 -6.94 12.71
N SER A 132 -6.59 -7.38 13.40
CA SER A 132 -5.52 -6.51 13.90
C SER A 132 -4.73 -5.87 12.75
N HIS A 133 -4.37 -6.64 11.74
CA HIS A 133 -3.72 -6.16 10.52
C HIS A 133 -4.61 -5.18 9.76
N ILE A 134 -5.89 -5.50 9.57
CA ILE A 134 -6.84 -4.60 8.93
C ILE A 134 -6.93 -3.26 9.66
N MET A 135 -6.87 -3.25 11.01
CA MET A 135 -6.81 -2.00 11.78
C MET A 135 -5.51 -1.23 11.53
N LEU A 136 -4.35 -1.90 11.43
CA LEU A 136 -3.08 -1.26 11.06
C LEU A 136 -3.16 -0.59 9.68
N TYR A 137 -3.73 -1.27 8.68
CA TYR A 137 -3.87 -0.72 7.33
C TYR A 137 -4.91 0.40 7.27
N ALA A 138 -6.01 0.28 8.02
CA ALA A 138 -7.03 1.33 8.11
C ALA A 138 -6.49 2.59 8.80
N GLY A 139 -5.72 2.44 9.87
CA GLY A 139 -5.01 3.55 10.50
C GLY A 139 -4.06 4.24 9.53
N THR A 140 -3.24 3.46 8.83
CA THR A 140 -2.29 3.96 7.83
C THR A 140 -3.00 4.60 6.63
N PHE A 141 -4.12 4.03 6.19
CA PHE A 141 -4.98 4.59 5.14
C PHE A 141 -5.42 6.01 5.49
N LEU A 142 -5.92 6.22 6.70
CA LEU A 142 -6.35 7.54 7.17
C LEU A 142 -5.18 8.52 7.30
N MET A 143 -4.02 8.05 7.79
CA MET A 143 -2.81 8.86 7.86
C MET A 143 -2.38 9.35 6.48
N ILE A 144 -2.21 8.45 5.51
CA ILE A 144 -1.77 8.79 4.16
C ILE A 144 -2.81 9.67 3.45
N ALA A 145 -4.11 9.39 3.62
CA ALA A 145 -5.17 10.26 3.09
C ALA A 145 -5.09 11.70 3.63
N GLY A 146 -4.77 11.84 4.93
CA GLY A 146 -4.53 13.14 5.56
C GLY A 146 -3.29 13.84 4.99
N VAL A 147 -2.18 13.11 4.79
CA VAL A 147 -0.95 13.63 4.18
C VAL A 147 -1.19 14.05 2.73
N ILE A 148 -1.85 13.23 1.92
CA ILE A 148 -2.23 13.56 0.54
C ILE A 148 -3.06 14.84 0.51
N ARG A 149 -4.07 14.95 1.39
CA ARG A 149 -4.89 16.15 1.49
C ARG A 149 -4.04 17.37 1.85
N GLY A 150 -3.23 17.28 2.90
CA GLY A 150 -2.45 18.40 3.38
C GLY A 150 -1.45 18.89 2.33
N TRP A 151 -0.77 17.97 1.63
CA TRP A 151 0.10 18.31 0.51
C TRP A 151 -0.69 18.91 -0.66
N PHE A 152 -1.82 18.32 -1.03
CA PHE A 152 -2.69 18.83 -2.08
C PHE A 152 -3.16 20.26 -1.79
N MET A 153 -3.52 20.58 -0.55
CA MET A 153 -4.04 21.90 -0.18
C MET A 153 -2.94 22.95 0.04
N GLY A 154 -1.75 22.54 0.50
CA GLY A 154 -0.68 23.46 0.88
C GLY A 154 0.43 23.65 -0.16
N ALA A 155 0.69 22.66 -1.02
CA ALA A 155 1.76 22.76 -2.00
C ALA A 155 1.35 23.65 -3.19
N PRO A 156 2.24 24.54 -3.70
CA PRO A 156 1.96 25.33 -4.88
C PRO A 156 1.76 24.43 -6.10
N ALA A 157 0.90 24.85 -7.03
CA ALA A 157 0.72 24.14 -8.29
C ALA A 157 2.04 24.06 -9.07
N GLY A 158 2.38 22.88 -9.60
CA GLY A 158 3.62 22.67 -10.33
C GLY A 158 4.07 21.22 -10.39
N ARG A 159 5.29 21.01 -10.90
CA ARG A 159 5.92 19.70 -11.06
C ARG A 159 6.17 19.03 -9.71
N GLU A 160 6.69 19.77 -8.73
CA GLU A 160 6.97 19.26 -7.37
C GLU A 160 5.70 18.69 -6.73
N ARG A 161 4.59 19.46 -6.72
CA ARG A 161 3.30 19.01 -6.21
C ARG A 161 2.84 17.72 -6.89
N THR A 162 2.93 17.65 -8.22
CA THR A 162 2.52 16.49 -9.01
C THR A 162 3.32 15.24 -8.67
N VAL A 163 4.65 15.36 -8.62
CA VAL A 163 5.56 14.23 -8.36
C VAL A 163 5.38 13.69 -6.94
N VAL A 164 5.33 14.59 -5.95
CA VAL A 164 5.17 14.21 -4.55
C VAL A 164 3.76 13.64 -4.29
N LEU A 165 2.71 14.15 -4.95
CA LEU A 165 1.39 13.51 -4.93
C LEU A 165 1.46 12.09 -5.50
N GLY A 166 2.13 11.91 -6.65
CA GLY A 166 2.34 10.58 -7.24
C GLY A 166 3.04 9.63 -6.26
N ALA A 167 4.08 10.08 -5.56
CA ALA A 167 4.77 9.30 -4.54
C ALA A 167 3.85 8.93 -3.36
N PHE A 168 3.08 9.89 -2.82
CA PHE A 168 2.13 9.59 -1.75
C PHE A 168 1.03 8.63 -2.20
N PHE A 169 0.54 8.73 -3.44
CA PHE A 169 -0.41 7.77 -3.98
C PHE A 169 0.20 6.39 -4.24
N ALA A 170 1.50 6.29 -4.53
CA ALA A 170 2.19 5.00 -4.62
C ALA A 170 2.29 4.33 -3.24
N PHE A 171 2.63 5.07 -2.18
CA PHE A 171 2.54 4.56 -0.81
C PHE A 171 1.11 4.21 -0.41
N PHE A 172 0.14 4.99 -0.87
CA PHE A 172 -1.26 4.72 -0.57
C PHE A 172 -1.76 3.44 -1.23
N LEU A 173 -1.41 3.24 -2.50
CA LEU A 173 -1.68 2.03 -3.24
C LEU A 173 -1.01 0.84 -2.58
N GLU A 174 0.24 0.99 -2.15
CA GLU A 174 0.94 -0.08 -1.45
C GLU A 174 0.22 -0.48 -0.17
N ASN A 175 -0.14 0.47 0.70
CA ASN A 175 -0.85 0.16 1.95
C ASN A 175 -2.21 -0.53 1.68
N VAL A 176 -2.93 -0.09 0.65
CA VAL A 176 -4.23 -0.69 0.29
C VAL A 176 -4.04 -2.08 -0.31
N HIS A 177 -3.04 -2.29 -1.16
CA HIS A 177 -2.78 -3.58 -1.81
C HIS A 177 -1.98 -4.54 -0.91
N PHE A 178 -1.42 -4.06 0.21
CA PHE A 178 -0.57 -4.83 1.10
C PHE A 178 -1.15 -6.18 1.55
N PRO A 179 -2.45 -6.29 1.93
CA PRO A 179 -3.02 -7.56 2.35
C PRO A 179 -2.90 -8.67 1.31
N GLU A 180 -2.94 -8.29 0.02
CA GLU A 180 -2.84 -9.23 -1.11
C GLU A 180 -1.45 -9.85 -1.25
N GLN A 181 -0.43 -9.27 -0.60
CA GLN A 181 0.91 -9.85 -0.63
C GLN A 181 0.90 -11.27 -0.04
N HIS A 182 0.05 -11.57 0.95
CA HIS A 182 -0.09 -12.94 1.46
C HIS A 182 -0.34 -13.93 0.31
N GLN A 183 -1.31 -13.65 -0.55
CA GLN A 183 -1.62 -14.49 -1.70
C GLN A 183 -0.50 -14.49 -2.75
N GLU A 184 0.18 -13.36 -2.95
CA GLU A 184 1.31 -13.22 -3.89
C GLU A 184 2.52 -14.07 -3.50
N TYR A 185 2.86 -14.13 -2.22
CA TYR A 185 3.88 -15.06 -1.70
C TYR A 185 3.34 -16.49 -1.64
N GLY A 186 2.06 -16.63 -1.29
CA GLY A 186 1.38 -17.89 -1.08
C GLY A 186 1.37 -18.78 -2.30
N ILE A 187 1.03 -18.23 -3.47
CA ILE A 187 0.93 -18.99 -4.71
C ILE A 187 2.28 -19.58 -5.15
N LEU A 188 3.38 -18.83 -4.96
CA LEU A 188 4.73 -19.32 -5.27
C LEU A 188 5.25 -20.30 -4.22
N SER A 189 4.86 -20.12 -2.95
CA SER A 189 5.23 -21.05 -1.86
C SER A 189 4.56 -22.42 -2.04
N ILE A 190 3.31 -22.40 -2.51
CA ILE A 190 2.57 -23.58 -2.94
C ILE A 190 3.27 -24.26 -4.13
N GLY A 191 3.63 -23.48 -5.15
CA GLY A 191 4.30 -24.03 -6.32
C GLY A 191 5.67 -24.64 -5.97
N ALA A 192 6.41 -24.03 -5.06
CA ALA A 192 7.64 -24.60 -4.53
C ALA A 192 7.40 -25.94 -3.83
N TRP A 193 6.36 -26.03 -2.98
CA TRP A 193 5.98 -27.29 -2.33
C TRP A 193 5.66 -28.39 -3.34
N ASP A 194 4.90 -28.06 -4.39
CA ASP A 194 4.56 -28.99 -5.46
C ASP A 194 5.79 -29.45 -6.28
N ASN A 195 6.88 -28.68 -6.23
CA ASN A 195 8.18 -29.02 -6.81
C ASN A 195 9.15 -29.65 -5.77
N GLY A 196 8.66 -30.07 -4.60
CA GLY A 196 9.48 -30.72 -3.57
C GLY A 196 10.42 -29.78 -2.81
N ALA A 197 10.17 -28.47 -2.85
CA ALA A 197 10.94 -27.44 -2.13
C ALA A 197 10.05 -26.68 -1.13
N THR A 198 10.64 -26.08 -0.11
CA THR A 198 9.91 -25.24 0.86
C THR A 198 10.69 -23.98 1.16
N TYR A 199 10.02 -22.82 1.14
CA TYR A 199 10.62 -21.57 1.58
C TYR A 199 10.52 -21.35 3.09
N ALA A 200 9.48 -21.91 3.71
CA ALA A 200 9.28 -21.86 5.15
C ALA A 200 10.24 -22.82 5.88
N GLU A 201 10.80 -22.37 6.99
CA GLU A 201 11.61 -23.21 7.87
C GLU A 201 10.77 -24.31 8.54
N PRO A 202 11.37 -25.46 8.89
CA PRO A 202 10.63 -26.57 9.50
C PRO A 202 9.86 -26.22 10.76
N ILE A 203 10.36 -25.28 11.58
CA ILE A 203 9.67 -24.84 12.79
C ILE A 203 8.35 -24.12 12.48
N LEU A 204 8.33 -23.29 11.44
CA LEU A 204 7.14 -22.57 11.00
C LEU A 204 6.09 -23.55 10.44
N LEU A 205 6.53 -24.53 9.65
CA LEU A 205 5.64 -25.56 9.10
C LEU A 205 5.02 -26.43 10.19
N ARG A 206 5.80 -26.83 11.21
CA ARG A 206 5.29 -27.55 12.38
C ARG A 206 4.28 -26.72 13.14
N PHE A 207 4.60 -25.46 13.39
CA PHE A 207 3.69 -24.54 14.07
C PHE A 207 2.35 -24.43 13.35
N ALA A 208 2.35 -24.16 12.04
CA ALA A 208 1.13 -24.09 11.23
C ALA A 208 0.33 -25.41 11.24
N ALA A 209 1.02 -26.54 11.14
CA ALA A 209 0.42 -27.87 11.19
C ALA A 209 -0.28 -28.15 12.52
N ASP A 210 0.38 -27.84 13.64
CA ASP A 210 -0.17 -28.01 14.99
C ASP A 210 -1.43 -27.15 15.20
N GLN A 211 -1.42 -25.90 14.72
CA GLN A 211 -2.59 -25.02 14.81
C GLN A 211 -3.78 -25.50 13.99
N MET A 212 -3.52 -26.07 12.82
CA MET A 212 -4.54 -26.64 11.97
C MET A 212 -4.96 -28.06 12.40
N GLY A 213 -4.32 -28.63 13.44
CA GLY A 213 -4.58 -29.97 13.95
C GLY A 213 -4.34 -31.06 12.90
N ARG A 214 -3.32 -30.90 12.06
CA ARG A 214 -3.08 -31.78 10.89
C ARG A 214 -1.60 -32.03 10.66
N PRO A 215 -1.21 -33.11 9.95
CA PRO A 215 0.18 -33.29 9.55
C PRO A 215 0.63 -32.23 8.54
N ILE A 216 1.95 -32.05 8.44
CA ILE A 216 2.57 -31.24 7.38
C ILE A 216 2.32 -31.93 6.04
N ASP A 217 1.27 -31.52 5.36
CA ASP A 217 0.84 -32.02 4.05
C ASP A 217 0.47 -30.86 3.11
N ARG A 218 0.12 -31.20 1.86
CA ARG A 218 -0.20 -30.19 0.85
C ARG A 218 -1.39 -29.30 1.24
N VAL A 219 -2.37 -29.85 1.95
CA VAL A 219 -3.58 -29.13 2.31
C VAL A 219 -3.31 -28.17 3.48
N MET A 220 -2.45 -28.55 4.42
CA MET A 220 -1.87 -27.65 5.42
C MET A 220 -1.18 -26.48 4.72
N MET A 221 -0.30 -26.78 3.76
CA MET A 221 0.41 -25.77 3.00
C MET A 221 -0.53 -24.81 2.26
N THR A 222 -1.60 -25.31 1.64
CA THR A 222 -2.61 -24.43 1.02
C THR A 222 -3.28 -23.55 2.07
N GLY A 223 -3.75 -24.12 3.18
CA GLY A 223 -4.47 -23.35 4.20
C GLY A 223 -3.59 -22.30 4.89
N PHE A 224 -2.29 -22.57 5.00
CA PHE A 224 -1.29 -21.62 5.50
C PHE A 224 -0.97 -20.51 4.48
N ALA A 225 -0.68 -20.89 3.23
CA ALA A 225 -0.19 -19.98 2.21
C ALA A 225 -1.30 -19.18 1.51
N LEU A 226 -2.51 -19.73 1.41
CA LEU A 226 -3.70 -19.12 0.79
C LEU A 226 -4.92 -19.28 1.72
N PRO A 227 -4.97 -18.58 2.87
CA PRO A 227 -6.01 -18.78 3.89
C PRO A 227 -7.36 -18.14 3.55
N VAL A 228 -7.43 -17.37 2.45
CA VAL A 228 -8.63 -16.63 2.05
C VAL A 228 -9.24 -17.21 0.78
N PRO A 229 -10.55 -16.99 0.52
CA PRO A 229 -11.19 -17.48 -0.69
C PRO A 229 -10.51 -16.95 -1.97
N ASP A 230 -10.37 -17.79 -2.98
CA ASP A 230 -9.73 -17.48 -4.27
C ASP A 230 -10.28 -16.22 -4.95
N ALA A 231 -11.59 -15.95 -4.79
CA ALA A 231 -12.24 -14.78 -5.37
C ALA A 231 -11.82 -13.45 -4.71
N LEU A 232 -11.25 -13.48 -3.50
CA LEU A 232 -10.92 -12.28 -2.75
C LEU A 232 -9.85 -11.45 -3.46
N TYR A 233 -8.77 -12.09 -3.91
CA TYR A 233 -7.64 -11.41 -4.57
C TYR A 233 -8.07 -10.53 -5.75
N PRO A 234 -8.72 -11.07 -6.80
CA PRO A 234 -9.10 -10.25 -7.94
C PRO A 234 -10.22 -9.26 -7.63
N VAL A 235 -11.12 -9.55 -6.68
CA VAL A 235 -12.18 -8.61 -6.28
C VAL A 235 -11.61 -7.43 -5.52
N TYR A 236 -10.81 -7.68 -4.48
CA TYR A 236 -10.26 -6.61 -3.65
C TYR A 236 -9.21 -5.80 -4.41
N ALA A 237 -8.36 -6.43 -5.22
CA ALA A 237 -7.45 -5.70 -6.10
C ALA A 237 -8.22 -4.72 -7.00
N VAL A 238 -9.28 -5.17 -7.69
CA VAL A 238 -10.14 -4.33 -8.55
C VAL A 238 -10.87 -3.23 -7.77
N VAL A 239 -11.49 -3.57 -6.65
CA VAL A 239 -12.33 -2.61 -5.91
C VAL A 239 -11.48 -1.61 -5.14
N ALA A 240 -10.56 -2.08 -4.30
CA ALA A 240 -9.78 -1.22 -3.41
C ALA A 240 -8.55 -0.65 -4.13
N GLY A 241 -7.75 -1.50 -4.79
CA GLY A 241 -6.53 -1.08 -5.47
C GLY A 241 -6.79 -0.07 -6.61
N LEU A 242 -7.70 -0.38 -7.54
CA LEU A 242 -7.96 0.53 -8.67
C LEU A 242 -8.77 1.75 -8.24
N ALA A 243 -9.51 1.71 -7.13
CA ALA A 243 -10.11 2.93 -6.57
C ALA A 243 -9.05 3.95 -6.15
N VAL A 244 -7.91 3.51 -5.57
CA VAL A 244 -6.79 4.42 -5.28
C VAL A 244 -6.28 5.08 -6.56
N LEU A 245 -6.15 4.32 -7.65
CA LEU A 245 -5.71 4.86 -8.94
C LEU A 245 -6.72 5.84 -9.55
N VAL A 246 -8.02 5.56 -9.43
CA VAL A 246 -9.08 6.49 -9.81
C VAL A 246 -8.96 7.80 -9.04
N VAL A 247 -8.81 7.75 -7.72
CA VAL A 247 -8.65 8.94 -6.87
C VAL A 247 -7.36 9.68 -7.20
N ALA A 248 -6.25 8.97 -7.42
CA ALA A 248 -4.98 9.56 -7.86
C ALA A 248 -5.15 10.33 -9.17
N ARG A 249 -5.83 9.72 -10.15
CA ARG A 249 -6.11 10.34 -11.45
C ARG A 249 -7.02 11.57 -11.33
N MET A 250 -8.02 11.53 -10.45
CA MET A 250 -8.91 12.66 -10.18
C MET A 250 -8.17 13.82 -9.53
N MET A 251 -7.35 13.56 -8.52
CA MET A 251 -6.66 14.60 -7.75
C MET A 251 -5.48 15.20 -8.51
N ILE A 252 -4.70 14.39 -9.23
CA ILE A 252 -3.55 14.87 -10.01
C ILE A 252 -4.00 15.55 -11.31
N GLY A 253 -5.13 15.14 -11.88
CA GLY A 253 -5.74 15.80 -13.03
C GLY A 253 -5.05 15.58 -14.39
N ARG A 254 -3.92 14.86 -14.44
CA ARG A 254 -3.13 14.63 -15.67
C ARG A 254 -3.29 13.22 -16.22
N PHE A 255 -3.28 13.09 -17.54
CA PHE A 255 -3.18 11.79 -18.20
C PHE A 255 -1.86 11.11 -17.85
N GLY A 256 -1.92 9.81 -17.56
CA GLY A 256 -0.78 9.01 -17.12
C GLY A 256 -0.61 8.98 -15.60
N ALA A 257 -1.42 9.72 -14.82
CA ALA A 257 -1.25 9.79 -13.37
C ALA A 257 -1.53 8.45 -12.69
N ALA A 258 -2.62 7.77 -13.05
CA ALA A 258 -2.94 6.44 -12.52
C ALA A 258 -1.88 5.42 -12.96
N THR A 259 -1.50 5.47 -14.23
CA THR A 259 -0.48 4.59 -14.82
C THR A 259 0.86 4.73 -14.12
N LEU A 260 1.34 5.97 -13.88
CA LEU A 260 2.64 6.22 -13.25
C LEU A 260 2.65 5.85 -11.76
N VAL A 261 1.54 6.05 -11.04
CA VAL A 261 1.41 5.57 -9.66
C VAL A 261 1.50 4.04 -9.60
N ALA A 262 0.74 3.34 -10.45
CA ALA A 262 0.79 1.88 -10.53
C ALA A 262 2.17 1.39 -10.96
N ALA A 263 2.77 2.00 -11.98
CA ALA A 263 4.10 1.65 -12.48
C ALA A 263 5.18 1.90 -11.43
N GLY A 264 5.10 2.98 -10.64
CA GLY A 264 6.04 3.24 -9.55
C GLY A 264 6.00 2.15 -8.47
N TYR A 265 4.79 1.75 -8.06
CA TYR A 265 4.60 0.64 -7.12
C TYR A 265 5.10 -0.69 -7.69
N VAL A 266 4.71 -1.04 -8.92
CA VAL A 266 5.13 -2.29 -9.58
C VAL A 266 6.63 -2.32 -9.83
N ALA A 267 7.25 -1.20 -10.21
CA ALA A 267 8.70 -1.08 -10.37
C ALA A 267 9.42 -1.35 -9.03
N PHE A 268 8.93 -0.76 -7.94
CA PHE A 268 9.45 -1.06 -6.59
C PHE A 268 9.37 -2.56 -6.29
N ARG A 269 8.20 -3.20 -6.48
CA ARG A 269 8.03 -4.64 -6.26
C ARG A 269 8.95 -5.48 -7.15
N THR A 270 9.12 -5.09 -8.41
CA THR A 270 10.02 -5.73 -9.38
C THR A 270 11.49 -5.64 -8.97
N LEU A 271 11.90 -4.56 -8.29
CA LEU A 271 13.27 -4.36 -7.81
C LEU A 271 13.53 -5.09 -6.49
N ILE A 272 12.62 -5.01 -5.52
CA ILE A 272 12.82 -5.59 -4.18
C ILE A 272 12.73 -7.11 -4.21
N TRP A 273 11.81 -7.67 -4.99
CA TRP A 273 11.59 -9.11 -5.01
C TRP A 273 12.87 -9.93 -5.36
N PRO A 274 13.63 -9.64 -6.43
CA PRO A 274 14.86 -10.35 -6.74
C PRO A 274 15.95 -10.16 -5.68
N LEU A 275 16.04 -8.98 -5.05
CA LEU A 275 17.02 -8.71 -3.99
C LEU A 275 16.77 -9.57 -2.74
N LEU A 276 15.50 -9.70 -2.34
CA LEU A 276 15.09 -10.60 -1.26
C LEU A 276 15.33 -12.06 -1.66
N THR A 277 14.92 -12.46 -2.86
CA THR A 277 15.09 -13.84 -3.33
C THR A 277 16.56 -14.25 -3.40
N PHE A 278 17.44 -13.36 -3.88
CA PHE A 278 18.87 -13.58 -3.94
C PHE A 278 19.50 -13.77 -2.54
N THR A 279 18.93 -13.16 -1.51
CA THR A 279 19.35 -13.33 -0.11
C THR A 279 18.66 -14.51 0.59
N GLY A 280 17.98 -15.36 -0.17
CA GLY A 280 17.36 -16.60 0.30
C GLY A 280 15.99 -16.41 0.93
N PHE A 281 15.32 -15.29 0.70
CA PHE A 281 13.94 -15.07 1.10
C PHE A 281 12.94 -15.59 0.04
N PRO A 282 11.70 -15.93 0.45
CA PRO A 282 10.66 -16.37 -0.48
C PRO A 282 10.37 -15.33 -1.58
N PRO A 283 10.11 -15.76 -2.82
CA PRO A 283 9.65 -14.88 -3.89
C PRO A 283 8.17 -14.50 -3.76
N SER A 284 7.74 -13.41 -4.38
CA SER A 284 6.33 -13.01 -4.51
C SER A 284 5.91 -12.78 -5.95
N ALA A 285 4.68 -13.13 -6.29
CA ALA A 285 4.08 -12.74 -7.56
C ALA A 285 3.91 -11.22 -7.65
N VAL A 286 4.54 -10.58 -8.63
CA VAL A 286 4.51 -9.12 -8.81
C VAL A 286 3.23 -8.72 -9.56
N PRO A 287 2.44 -7.74 -9.08
CA PRO A 287 1.12 -7.42 -9.65
C PRO A 287 1.21 -6.52 -10.89
N PHE A 288 1.81 -7.00 -11.99
CA PHE A 288 1.95 -6.24 -13.24
C PHE A 288 0.62 -5.78 -13.86
N PHE A 289 -0.46 -6.52 -13.62
CA PHE A 289 -1.81 -6.15 -14.05
C PHE A 289 -2.25 -4.76 -13.55
N LEU A 290 -1.70 -4.25 -12.44
CA LEU A 290 -2.02 -2.91 -11.93
C LEU A 290 -1.61 -1.81 -12.91
N VAL A 291 -0.55 -2.00 -13.70
CA VAL A 291 -0.12 -1.03 -14.72
C VAL A 291 -1.16 -0.95 -15.84
N ILE A 292 -1.69 -2.10 -16.28
CA ILE A 292 -2.78 -2.18 -17.26
C ILE A 292 -4.04 -1.53 -16.69
N GLY A 293 -4.39 -1.82 -15.43
CA GLY A 293 -5.51 -1.19 -14.76
C GLY A 293 -5.36 0.33 -14.66
N GLY A 294 -4.17 0.84 -14.33
CA GLY A 294 -3.86 2.27 -14.29
C GLY A 294 -4.00 2.94 -15.66
N LEU A 295 -3.54 2.29 -16.73
CA LEU A 295 -3.74 2.77 -18.10
C LEU A 295 -5.23 2.83 -18.47
N CYS A 296 -6.00 1.80 -18.14
CA CYS A 296 -7.44 1.79 -18.38
C CYS A 296 -8.15 2.88 -17.57
N VAL A 297 -7.76 3.14 -16.32
CA VAL A 297 -8.26 4.29 -15.57
C VAL A 297 -7.95 5.59 -16.31
N ASP A 298 -6.70 5.82 -16.72
CA ASP A 298 -6.31 7.02 -17.47
C ASP A 298 -7.11 7.21 -18.76
N LEU A 299 -7.34 6.13 -19.53
CA LEU A 299 -8.14 6.14 -20.75
C LEU A 299 -9.62 6.43 -20.47
N ALA A 300 -10.19 5.92 -19.38
CA ALA A 300 -11.58 6.20 -19.01
C ALA A 300 -11.84 7.69 -18.80
N PHE A 301 -10.83 8.45 -18.35
CA PHE A 301 -10.92 9.91 -18.20
C PHE A 301 -10.99 10.69 -19.53
N ALA A 302 -10.84 10.03 -20.68
CA ALA A 302 -11.23 10.61 -21.97
C ALA A 302 -12.75 10.86 -22.05
N VAL A 303 -13.55 10.09 -21.32
CA VAL A 303 -15.00 10.30 -21.20
C VAL A 303 -15.26 11.46 -20.23
N ARG A 304 -15.84 12.54 -20.76
CA ARG A 304 -16.07 13.78 -20.00
C ARG A 304 -17.26 13.70 -19.05
N MET A 305 -18.27 12.88 -19.37
CA MET A 305 -19.47 12.72 -18.56
C MET A 305 -19.19 11.81 -17.36
N PRO A 306 -19.20 12.30 -16.11
CA PRO A 306 -18.64 11.53 -14.98
C PRO A 306 -19.35 10.21 -14.69
N VAL A 307 -20.68 10.15 -14.82
CA VAL A 307 -21.44 8.90 -14.60
C VAL A 307 -21.14 7.90 -15.71
N VAL A 308 -21.10 8.35 -16.96
CA VAL A 308 -20.76 7.50 -18.12
C VAL A 308 -19.32 7.02 -18.02
N ARG A 309 -18.39 7.87 -17.57
CA ARG A 309 -17.00 7.52 -17.29
C ARG A 309 -16.91 6.43 -16.22
N ALA A 310 -17.62 6.56 -15.10
CA ALA A 310 -17.60 5.55 -14.05
C ALA A 310 -18.14 4.20 -14.56
N VAL A 311 -19.24 4.20 -15.34
CA VAL A 311 -19.82 2.98 -15.92
C VAL A 311 -18.86 2.31 -16.92
N LEU A 312 -18.45 3.04 -17.96
CA LEU A 312 -17.56 2.50 -18.99
C LEU A 312 -16.17 2.17 -18.43
N GLY A 313 -15.66 3.03 -17.57
CA GLY A 313 -14.37 2.86 -16.90
C GLY A 313 -14.36 1.61 -16.02
N SER A 314 -15.38 1.39 -15.19
CA SER A 314 -15.44 0.20 -14.33
C SER A 314 -15.54 -1.09 -15.13
N ALA A 315 -16.35 -1.10 -16.20
CA ALA A 315 -16.44 -2.26 -17.09
C ALA A 315 -15.10 -2.55 -17.80
N MET A 316 -14.48 -1.51 -18.40
CA MET A 316 -13.21 -1.63 -19.13
C MET A 316 -12.06 -2.04 -18.20
N VAL A 317 -11.91 -1.39 -17.05
CA VAL A 317 -10.85 -1.68 -16.06
C VAL A 317 -11.00 -3.10 -15.56
N THR A 318 -12.21 -3.53 -15.19
CA THR A 318 -12.44 -4.89 -14.69
C THR A 318 -12.09 -5.94 -15.74
N ALA A 319 -12.60 -5.78 -16.97
CA ALA A 319 -12.31 -6.71 -18.06
C ALA A 319 -10.80 -6.78 -18.36
N ALA A 320 -10.13 -5.64 -18.45
CA ALA A 320 -8.70 -5.57 -18.74
C ALA A 320 -7.85 -6.15 -17.60
N VAL A 321 -8.20 -5.89 -16.34
CA VAL A 321 -7.48 -6.45 -15.18
C VAL A 321 -7.64 -7.96 -15.10
N TYR A 322 -8.85 -8.50 -15.29
CA TYR A 322 -9.05 -9.96 -15.29
C TYR A 322 -8.32 -10.64 -16.46
N ALA A 323 -8.33 -10.04 -17.66
CA ALA A 323 -7.55 -10.53 -18.78
C ALA A 323 -6.05 -10.46 -18.52
N ALA A 324 -5.56 -9.36 -17.95
CA ALA A 324 -4.16 -9.18 -17.59
C ALA A 324 -3.71 -10.15 -16.49
N LEU A 325 -4.56 -10.44 -15.50
CA LEU A 325 -4.31 -11.45 -14.46
C LEU A 325 -4.18 -12.86 -15.07
N ALA A 326 -5.08 -13.24 -15.97
CA ALA A 326 -5.00 -14.53 -16.67
C ALA A 326 -3.72 -14.64 -17.51
N ALA A 327 -3.39 -13.59 -18.27
CA ALA A 327 -2.16 -13.53 -19.05
C ALA A 327 -0.91 -13.58 -18.16
N GLN A 328 -0.88 -12.80 -17.08
CA GLN A 328 0.21 -12.77 -16.11
C GLN A 328 0.41 -14.14 -15.45
N SER A 329 -0.68 -14.81 -15.04
CA SER A 329 -0.61 -16.14 -14.42
C SER A 329 0.12 -17.14 -15.32
N THR A 330 -0.12 -17.07 -16.63
CA THR A 330 0.53 -17.94 -17.61
C THR A 330 1.98 -17.53 -17.89
N LEU A 331 2.22 -16.25 -18.18
CA LEU A 331 3.52 -15.75 -18.63
C LEU A 331 4.54 -15.69 -17.50
N MET A 332 4.16 -15.14 -16.35
CA MET A 332 5.08 -14.95 -15.22
C MET A 332 5.36 -16.28 -14.51
N GLY A 333 4.47 -17.26 -14.60
CA GLY A 333 4.71 -18.60 -14.09
C GLY A 333 5.97 -19.23 -14.69
N GLN A 334 6.16 -19.10 -16.01
CA GLN A 334 7.37 -19.56 -16.70
C GLN A 334 8.62 -18.78 -16.29
N VAL A 335 8.50 -17.46 -16.12
CA VAL A 335 9.61 -16.59 -15.68
C VAL A 335 10.06 -16.99 -14.28
N TYR A 336 9.13 -17.11 -13.33
CA TYR A 336 9.44 -17.55 -11.97
C TYR A 336 10.03 -18.95 -11.95
N GLY A 337 9.47 -19.88 -12.75
CA GLY A 337 9.98 -21.23 -12.85
C GLY A 337 11.44 -21.27 -13.34
N THR A 338 11.73 -20.51 -14.40
CA THR A 338 13.10 -20.39 -14.94
C THR A 338 14.07 -19.83 -13.90
N LEU A 339 13.67 -18.79 -13.15
CA LEU A 339 14.54 -18.14 -12.17
C LEU A 339 14.76 -18.98 -10.91
N THR A 340 13.82 -19.85 -10.56
CA THR A 340 13.87 -20.68 -9.34
C THR A 340 14.23 -22.13 -9.61
N GLY A 341 14.35 -22.55 -10.87
CA GLY A 341 14.53 -23.95 -11.24
C GLY A 341 13.30 -24.83 -10.99
N GLN A 342 12.11 -24.23 -10.93
CA GLN A 342 10.84 -24.91 -10.66
C GLN A 342 9.97 -24.94 -11.93
N SER A 343 9.00 -25.86 -11.97
CA SER A 343 8.10 -26.04 -13.10
C SER A 343 6.64 -25.88 -12.70
N GLY A 344 5.77 -25.53 -13.64
CA GLY A 344 4.32 -25.45 -13.40
C GLY A 344 3.88 -24.35 -12.43
N LEU A 345 4.74 -23.36 -12.12
CA LEU A 345 4.37 -22.24 -11.26
C LEU A 345 3.28 -21.38 -11.91
N LEU A 346 2.39 -20.83 -11.09
CA LEU A 346 1.44 -19.81 -11.49
C LEU A 346 2.05 -18.42 -11.23
N GLY A 347 1.93 -17.53 -12.22
CA GLY A 347 2.49 -16.18 -12.19
C GLY A 347 1.62 -15.12 -11.49
N ALA A 348 0.43 -15.52 -11.02
CA ALA A 348 -0.50 -14.68 -10.29
C ALA A 348 -1.32 -15.56 -9.33
N PRO A 349 -1.82 -14.99 -8.21
CA PRO A 349 -2.73 -15.68 -7.31
C PRO A 349 -4.02 -16.18 -7.98
N PRO A 350 -4.81 -17.03 -7.29
CA PRO A 350 -6.02 -17.61 -7.86
C PRO A 350 -6.97 -16.58 -8.49
N LEU A 351 -7.51 -16.93 -9.67
CA LEU A 351 -8.38 -16.07 -10.45
C LEU A 351 -9.72 -16.76 -10.68
N VAL A 352 -10.77 -16.24 -10.05
CA VAL A 352 -12.15 -16.73 -10.21
C VAL A 352 -12.88 -15.85 -11.23
N MET A 353 -12.99 -16.27 -12.49
CA MET A 353 -13.57 -15.42 -13.54
C MET A 353 -15.00 -14.94 -13.24
N SER A 354 -15.81 -15.75 -12.55
CA SER A 354 -17.16 -15.36 -12.14
C SER A 354 -17.20 -14.23 -11.12
N SER A 355 -16.11 -13.96 -10.38
CA SER A 355 -16.05 -12.83 -9.45
C SER A 355 -15.88 -11.48 -10.15
N ALA A 356 -15.63 -11.45 -11.46
CA ALA A 356 -15.53 -10.22 -12.24
C ALA A 356 -16.77 -9.32 -12.12
N VAL A 357 -17.96 -9.92 -11.99
CA VAL A 357 -19.22 -9.18 -11.82
C VAL A 357 -19.20 -8.38 -10.51
N TRP A 358 -18.76 -9.00 -9.41
CA TRP A 358 -18.68 -8.34 -8.10
C TRP A 358 -17.56 -7.30 -8.06
N ALA A 359 -16.42 -7.61 -8.67
CA ALA A 359 -15.30 -6.69 -8.81
C ALA A 359 -15.72 -5.40 -9.55
N GLY A 360 -16.37 -5.56 -10.72
CA GLY A 360 -16.84 -4.42 -11.52
C GLY A 360 -17.96 -3.64 -10.86
N ALA A 361 -18.91 -4.30 -10.20
CA ALA A 361 -19.97 -3.64 -9.45
C ALA A 361 -19.42 -2.84 -8.26
N GLY A 362 -18.46 -3.41 -7.52
CA GLY A 362 -17.79 -2.73 -6.42
C GLY A 362 -16.99 -1.51 -6.87
N LEU A 363 -16.19 -1.66 -7.94
CA LEU A 363 -15.43 -0.53 -8.50
C LEU A 363 -16.39 0.56 -9.01
N LEU A 364 -17.48 0.20 -9.68
CA LEU A 364 -18.50 1.15 -10.12
C LEU A 364 -19.08 1.95 -8.95
N ALA A 365 -19.47 1.26 -7.87
CA ALA A 365 -20.02 1.91 -6.69
C ALA A 365 -19.01 2.91 -6.09
N VAL A 366 -17.76 2.51 -5.89
CA VAL A 366 -16.71 3.38 -5.34
C VAL A 366 -16.41 4.55 -6.28
N TRP A 367 -16.27 4.31 -7.59
CA TRP A 367 -16.00 5.35 -8.57
C TRP A 367 -17.12 6.37 -8.62
N LEU A 368 -18.40 5.94 -8.60
CA LEU A 368 -19.54 6.87 -8.54
C LEU A 368 -19.53 7.72 -7.26
N VAL A 369 -19.15 7.15 -6.12
CA VAL A 369 -18.97 7.91 -4.87
C VAL A 369 -17.85 8.93 -5.03
N CYS A 370 -16.71 8.56 -5.61
CA CYS A 370 -15.60 9.49 -5.88
C CYS A 370 -16.04 10.64 -6.81
N GLU A 371 -16.76 10.35 -7.89
CA GLU A 371 -17.29 11.39 -8.80
C GLU A 371 -18.28 12.31 -8.08
N TRP A 372 -19.14 11.76 -7.24
CA TRP A 372 -20.11 12.54 -6.46
C TRP A 372 -19.42 13.47 -5.45
N LEU A 373 -18.41 12.97 -4.72
CA LEU A 373 -17.61 13.77 -3.80
C LEU A 373 -16.81 14.85 -4.53
N ALA A 374 -16.18 14.53 -5.67
CA ALA A 374 -15.42 15.48 -6.48
C ALA A 374 -16.29 16.61 -7.06
N ARG A 375 -17.59 16.37 -7.25
CA ARG A 375 -18.55 17.39 -7.67
C ARG A 375 -18.94 18.37 -6.57
N ARG A 376 -18.86 17.95 -5.30
CA ARG A 376 -19.25 18.75 -4.14
C ARG A 376 -18.11 19.63 -3.59
N GLN A 377 -16.89 19.48 -4.09
CA GLN A 377 -15.80 20.35 -3.66
C GLN A 377 -16.01 21.78 -4.19
N PRO A 378 -15.78 22.81 -3.35
CA PRO A 378 -15.93 24.20 -3.75
C PRO A 378 -15.04 24.56 -4.94
N ILE A 379 -15.52 25.50 -5.77
CA ILE A 379 -14.91 25.87 -7.06
C ILE A 379 -13.43 26.24 -6.92
N GLU A 380 -13.03 26.89 -5.81
CA GLU A 380 -11.63 27.24 -5.52
C GLU A 380 -10.69 26.02 -5.46
N ALA A 381 -11.12 24.92 -4.82
CA ALA A 381 -10.36 23.67 -4.79
C ALA A 381 -10.29 23.01 -6.18
N ARG A 382 -11.34 23.19 -6.99
CA ARG A 382 -11.39 22.69 -8.38
C ARG A 382 -10.45 23.49 -9.30
N VAL A 383 -10.41 24.81 -9.17
CA VAL A 383 -9.51 25.70 -9.91
C VAL A 383 -8.04 25.39 -9.57
N ILE A 384 -7.72 25.11 -8.29
CA ILE A 384 -6.36 24.69 -7.88
C ILE A 384 -5.95 23.32 -8.46
N ALA A 385 -6.91 22.43 -8.74
CA ALA A 385 -6.66 21.12 -9.35
C ALA A 385 -6.52 21.19 -10.88
N THR A 386 -7.21 22.15 -11.52
CA THR A 386 -7.24 22.30 -12.99
C THR A 386 -6.38 23.46 -13.50
N ALA A 387 -5.78 24.27 -12.62
CA ALA A 387 -4.80 25.29 -12.99
C ALA A 387 -3.50 24.62 -13.45
N THR A 388 -3.51 24.14 -14.69
CA THR A 388 -2.30 23.99 -15.48
C THR A 388 -1.85 25.37 -15.98
N PRO A 389 -0.58 25.74 -15.87
CA PRO A 389 0.01 26.62 -16.88
C PRO A 389 -0.02 25.94 -18.26
#